data_AF-A0A645IPF8-F1
#
_entry.id   AF-A0A645IPF8-F1
#
_cell.length_a   1.000
_cell.length_b   1.000
_cell.length_c   1.000
_cell.angle_alpha   90.00
_cell.angle_beta   90.00
_cell.angle_gamma   90.00
#
_symmetry.space_group_name_H-M   'P 1'
#
loop_
_entity.id
_entity.type
_entity.pdbx_description
1 polymer ?
#
loop_
_entity_poly.entity_id
_entity_poly.type
_entity_poly.pdbx_seq_one_letter_code
_entity_poly.pdbx_strand_id
1 'polypeptide(L)' 'MVMTRLLFAGNITKQPAYLDIDCRIIGDLVNTDKVMNDTFFIGVYPGIDEEQIAYIAEVFNNFFKEIN' A
#
# COMPACT_ATOMS: atom_id res chain seq x y z
N MET A 1 0.82 8.24 -16.12
CA MET A 1 1.27 7.12 -15.24
C MET A 1 0.66 7.31 -13.86
N VAL A 2 0.18 6.23 -13.24
CA VAL A 2 -0.33 6.26 -11.86
C VAL A 2 0.79 5.90 -10.90
N MET A 3 1.08 6.76 -9.93
CA MET A 3 2.08 6.46 -8.90
C MET A 3 1.43 5.77 -7.70
N THR A 4 2.00 4.63 -7.31
CA THR A 4 1.62 3.87 -6.12
C THR A 4 2.77 3.82 -5.13
N ARG A 5 2.45 3.60 -3.85
CA ARG A 5 3.44 3.35 -2.80
C ARG A 5 2.90 2.29 -1.85
N LEU A 6 3.77 1.37 -1.42
CA LEU A 6 3.47 0.50 -0.28
C LEU A 6 3.29 1.35 0.99
N LEU A 7 2.59 0.80 1.99
CA LEU A 7 2.37 1.53 3.25
C LEU A 7 3.62 1.51 4.13
N PHE A 8 4.57 2.40 3.82
CA PHE A 8 5.82 2.59 4.56
C PHE A 8 6.57 1.26 4.75
N ALA A 9 6.91 0.91 5.99
CA ALA A 9 7.56 -0.35 6.33
C ALA A 9 6.63 -1.57 6.24
N GLY A 10 5.32 -1.36 6.12
CA GLY A 10 4.30 -2.39 6.30
C GLY A 10 4.34 -2.92 7.73
N ASN A 11 5.13 -3.97 7.93
CA ASN A 11 5.48 -4.47 9.25
C ASN A 11 6.93 -4.12 9.61
N ILE A 12 7.10 -3.17 10.53
CA ILE A 12 8.43 -2.71 10.97
C ILE A 12 9.27 -3.82 11.61
N THR A 13 8.64 -4.80 12.27
CA THR A 13 9.37 -5.90 12.95
C THR A 13 10.01 -6.88 11.96
N LYS A 14 9.65 -6.79 10.67
CA LYS A 14 10.21 -7.61 9.58
C LYS A 14 11.23 -6.84 8.72
N GLN A 15 11.50 -5.58 9.05
CA GLN A 15 12.49 -4.79 8.32
C GLN A 15 13.92 -5.18 8.73
N PRO A 16 14.90 -5.18 7.79
CA PRO A 16 16.26 -5.64 8.08
C PRO A 16 16.92 -4.98 9.29
N ALA A 17 16.69 -3.67 9.49
CA ALA A 17 17.24 -2.91 10.61
C ALA A 17 16.65 -3.29 11.99
N TYR A 18 15.55 -4.07 12.01
CA TYR A 18 14.76 -4.37 13.20
C TYR A 18 14.67 -5.87 13.52
N LEU A 19 15.37 -6.75 12.78
CA LEU A 19 15.27 -8.21 12.98
C LEU A 19 15.75 -8.67 14.37
N ASP A 20 16.76 -7.99 14.94
CA ASP A 20 17.42 -8.40 16.19
C ASP A 20 17.28 -7.36 17.32
N ILE A 21 16.31 -6.44 17.21
CA ILE A 21 16.09 -5.43 18.25
C ILE A 21 15.25 -6.00 19.40
N ASP A 22 15.55 -5.58 20.62
CA ASP A 22 14.70 -5.90 21.77
C ASP A 22 13.35 -5.19 21.62
N CYS A 23 12.30 -5.97 21.39
CA CYS A 23 10.94 -5.47 21.27
C CYS A 23 9.94 -6.51 21.77
N ARG A 24 8.77 -6.03 22.20
CA ARG A 24 7.69 -6.87 22.71
C ARG A 24 6.48 -6.76 21.81
N ILE A 25 6.02 -7.90 21.32
CA ILE A 25 4.75 -8.06 20.60
C ILE A 25 3.76 -8.74 21.54
N ILE A 26 2.54 -8.19 21.68
CA ILE A 26 1.46 -8.82 22.45
C ILE A 26 0.42 -9.30 21.45
N GLY A 27 0.12 -10.60 21.47
CA GLY A 27 -0.79 -11.21 20.49
C GLY A 27 -0.11 -11.40 19.14
N ASP A 28 -0.87 -11.25 18.06
CA ASP A 28 -0.37 -11.32 16.69
C ASP A 28 -0.48 -9.97 15.97
N LEU A 29 0.18 -9.89 14.81
CA LEU A 29 0.19 -8.71 13.95
C LEU A 29 -0.49 -9.02 12.61
N VAL A 30 -1.58 -9.81 12.61
CA VAL A 30 -2.21 -10.33 11.39
C VAL A 30 -2.61 -9.20 10.42
N ASN A 31 -3.19 -8.12 10.93
CA ASN A 31 -3.55 -6.97 10.09
C ASN A 31 -2.32 -6.20 9.61
N THR A 32 -1.26 -6.10 10.42
CA THR A 32 -0.01 -5.45 10.00
C THR A 32 0.68 -6.26 8.89
N ASP A 33 0.66 -7.59 8.98
CA ASP A 33 1.15 -8.47 7.92
C ASP A 33 0.28 -8.38 6.66
N LYS A 34 -1.05 -8.26 6.81
CA LYS A 34 -1.93 -7.99 5.69
C LYS A 34 -1.60 -6.64 5.03
N VAL A 35 -1.34 -5.61 5.82
CA VAL A 35 -0.92 -4.29 5.33
C VAL A 35 0.40 -4.37 4.56
N MET A 36 1.37 -5.12 5.07
CA MET A 36 2.68 -5.30 4.42
C MET A 36 2.57 -5.98 3.05
N ASN A 37 1.67 -6.95 2.90
CA ASN A 37 1.57 -7.77 1.69
C ASN A 37 0.54 -7.26 0.68
N ASP A 38 -0.59 -6.73 1.15
CA ASP A 38 -1.78 -6.52 0.32
C ASP A 38 -2.17 -5.04 0.18
N THR A 39 -1.41 -4.11 0.77
CA THR A 39 -1.79 -2.69 0.80
C THR A 39 -0.79 -1.79 0.08
N PHE A 40 -1.34 -0.88 -0.72
CA PHE A 40 -0.65 0.26 -1.29
C PHE A 40 -1.61 1.46 -1.29
N PHE A 41 -1.08 2.68 -1.43
CA PHE A 41 -1.88 3.89 -1.61
C PHE A 41 -1.50 4.62 -2.90
N ILE A 42 -2.39 5.51 -3.31
CA ILE A 42 -2.27 6.39 -4.47
C ILE A 42 -2.28 7.86 -4.03
N GLY A 43 -1.85 8.76 -4.91
CA GLY A 43 -1.90 10.19 -4.65
C GLY A 43 -3.32 10.73 -4.61
N VAL A 44 -3.61 11.59 -3.64
CA VAL A 44 -4.86 12.38 -3.51
C VAL A 44 -4.58 13.83 -3.06
N TYR A 45 -3.38 14.33 -3.36
CA TYR A 45 -2.97 15.67 -2.93
C TYR A 45 -3.60 16.76 -3.81
N PRO A 46 -3.64 18.04 -3.37
CA PRO A 46 -4.38 19.10 -4.06
C PRO A 46 -3.96 19.43 -5.50
N GLY A 47 -2.79 18.96 -5.95
CA GLY A 47 -2.33 19.16 -7.33
C GLY A 47 -2.72 18.03 -8.28
N ILE A 48 -3.60 17.11 -7.84
CA ILE A 48 -4.22 16.11 -8.71
C ILE A 48 -5.58 16.65 -9.17
N ASP A 49 -5.72 16.85 -10.48
CA ASP A 49 -6.94 17.38 -11.08
C ASP A 49 -7.95 16.27 -11.45
N GLU A 50 -9.13 16.69 -11.91
CA GLU A 50 -10.23 15.78 -12.28
C GLU A 50 -9.88 14.85 -13.44
N GLU A 51 -9.07 15.31 -14.42
CA GLU A 51 -8.64 14.49 -15.56
C GLU A 51 -7.73 13.36 -15.08
N GLN A 52 -6.79 13.66 -14.19
CA GLN A 52 -5.92 12.68 -13.58
C GLN A 52 -6.68 11.68 -12.71
N ILE A 53 -7.70 12.13 -11.95
CA ILE A 53 -8.58 11.23 -11.17
C ILE A 53 -9.35 10.30 -12.10
N ALA A 54 -9.94 10.82 -13.18
CA ALA A 54 -10.67 10.03 -14.16
C ALA A 54 -9.77 8.97 -14.80
N TYR A 55 -8.54 9.34 -15.16
CA TYR A 55 -7.54 8.42 -15.69
C TYR A 55 -7.18 7.32 -14.68
N ILE A 56 -6.99 7.65 -13.40
CA ILE A 56 -6.73 6.64 -12.36
C ILE A 56 -7.88 5.64 -12.28
N ALA A 57 -9.13 6.13 -12.22
CA ALA A 57 -10.31 5.27 -12.15
C ALA A 57 -10.46 4.37 -13.38
N GLU A 58 -10.17 4.89 -14.58
CA GLU A 58 -10.16 4.11 -15.82
C GLU A 58 -9.11 2.98 -15.77
N VAL A 59 -7.90 3.26 -15.29
CA VAL A 59 -6.84 2.25 -15.14
C VAL A 59 -7.26 1.11 -14.21
N PHE A 60 -7.88 1.42 -13.06
CA PHE A 60 -8.42 0.39 -12.17
C PHE A 60 -9.52 -0.43 -12.86
N ASN A 61 -10.46 0.23 -13.54
CA ASN A 61 -11.53 -0.45 -14.26
C ASN A 61 -11.01 -1.40 -15.34
N ASN A 62 -10.00 -0.99 -16.10
CA ASN A 62 -9.41 -1.82 -17.15
C ASN A 62 -8.69 -3.03 -16.54
N PHE A 63 -7.90 -2.83 -15.49
CA PHE A 63 -7.24 -3.92 -14.77
C PHE A 63 -8.22 -4.97 -14.26
N PHE A 64 -9.33 -4.57 -13.64
CA PHE A 64 -10.34 -5.52 -13.14
C PHE A 64 -11.12 -6.21 -14.26
N LYS A 65 -11.25 -5.61 -15.44
CA LYS A 65 -11.86 -6.28 -16.61
C LYS A 65 -10.97 -7.36 -17.20
N GLU A 66 -9.65 -7.17 -17.22
CA GLU A 66 -8.70 -8.15 -17.76
C GLU A 66 -8.50 -9.38 -16.86
N ILE A 67 -8.80 -9.26 -15.57
CA ILE A 67 -8.65 -10.33 -14.58
C ILE A 67 -9.87 -11.27 -14.51
N ASN A 68 -11.01 -10.85 -15.07
CA ASN A 68 -12.22 -11.67 -15.23
C ASN A 68 -12.24 -12.39 -16.57
#